data_AF-A0A958JCP1-F1
#
_entry.id   AF-A0A958JCP1-F1
#
_cell.length_a   1.000
_cell.length_b   1.000
_cell.length_c   1.000
_cell.angle_alpha   90.00
_cell.angle_beta   90.00
_cell.angle_gamma   90.00
#
_symmetry.space_group_name_H-M   'P 1'
#
loop_
_entity.id
_entity.type
_entity.pdbx_description
1 polymer ?
#
loop_
_entity_poly.entity_id
_entity_poly.type
_entity_poly.pdbx_seq_one_letter_code
_entity_poly.pdbx_strand_id
1 'polypeptide(L)'
;LSFILVGAILGLLVGLQVPYSILDRRIKQRHEDILFFLPLVIEQIAIGVSSSLDIGPCIARVVQMADERDSHNVVTELLRFAQYHVKSGVSLDEALTEVGIRTGHTELKHTFMSLAQVVRHGGEISRQLQELADAVGNQRETKIEAKIKTLELQATGPVALVFFGFLIILLIGFGIQIRDAFQ
;
A
#
# COMPACT_ATOMS: atom_id res chain seq x y z
N LEU A 1 33.43 -13.33 -34.22
CA LEU A 1 32.92 -11.94 -34.11
C LEU A 1 31.43 -11.88 -33.75
N SER A 2 30.54 -12.59 -34.46
CA SER A 2 29.09 -12.53 -34.21
C SER A 2 28.66 -12.93 -32.79
N PHE A 3 29.24 -13.98 -32.19
CA PHE A 3 28.92 -14.38 -30.81
C PHE A 3 29.29 -13.33 -29.74
N ILE A 4 30.37 -12.56 -29.95
CA ILE A 4 30.82 -11.52 -29.03
C ILE A 4 29.89 -10.29 -29.11
N LEU A 5 29.47 -9.93 -30.33
CA LEU A 5 28.49 -8.86 -30.56
C LEU A 5 27.12 -9.18 -29.94
N VAL A 6 26.65 -10.42 -30.09
CA VAL A 6 25.39 -10.88 -29.48
C VAL A 6 25.47 -10.84 -27.96
N GLY A 7 26.58 -11.30 -27.37
CA GLY A 7 26.80 -11.23 -25.92
C GLY A 7 26.84 -9.80 -25.38
N ALA A 8 27.47 -8.87 -26.10
CA ALA A 8 27.55 -7.46 -25.71
C ALA A 8 26.17 -6.78 -25.73
N ILE A 9 25.35 -7.05 -26.75
CA ILE A 9 23.99 -6.48 -26.86
C ILE A 9 23.06 -7.05 -25.78
N LEU A 10 23.13 -8.35 -25.50
CA LEU A 10 22.38 -8.98 -24.41
C LEU A 10 22.81 -8.46 -23.04
N GLY A 11 24.12 -8.29 -22.81
CA GLY A 11 24.65 -7.70 -21.57
C GLY A 11 24.18 -6.26 -21.35
N LEU A 12 24.13 -5.44 -22.40
CA LEU A 12 23.63 -4.06 -22.34
C LEU A 12 22.12 -4.03 -22.05
N LEU A 13 21.34 -4.86 -22.75
CA LEU A 13 19.89 -4.96 -22.54
C LEU A 13 19.56 -5.39 -21.12
N VAL A 14 20.21 -6.44 -20.62
CA VAL A 14 19.98 -6.92 -19.24
C VAL A 14 20.49 -5.91 -18.22
N GLY A 15 21.65 -5.30 -18.46
CA GLY A 15 22.24 -4.28 -17.59
C GLY A 15 21.39 -3.02 -17.45
N LEU A 16 20.63 -2.66 -18.49
CA LEU A 16 19.66 -1.56 -18.44
C LEU A 16 18.29 -2.00 -17.91
N GLN A 17 17.79 -3.19 -18.25
CA GLN A 17 16.47 -3.66 -17.84
C GLN A 17 16.38 -3.97 -16.34
N VAL A 18 17.43 -4.56 -15.77
CA VAL A 18 17.48 -4.94 -14.34
C VAL A 18 17.29 -3.75 -13.40
N PRO A 19 17.99 -2.61 -13.53
CA PRO A 19 17.79 -1.48 -12.63
C PRO A 19 16.38 -0.87 -12.75
N TYR A 20 15.79 -0.85 -13.96
CA TYR A 20 14.39 -0.42 -14.13
C TYR A 20 13.43 -1.32 -13.34
N SER A 21 13.58 -2.65 -13.45
CA SER A 21 12.71 -3.57 -12.72
C SER A 21 12.87 -3.49 -11.20
N ILE A 22 14.10 -3.28 -10.70
CA ILE A 22 14.35 -3.07 -9.27
C ILE A 22 13.71 -1.75 -8.80
N LEU A 23 13.81 -0.70 -9.60
CA LEU A 23 13.22 0.60 -9.29
C LEU A 23 11.69 0.50 -9.20
N ASP A 24 11.04 -0.13 -10.19
CA ASP A 24 9.58 -0.31 -10.18
C ASP A 24 9.11 -1.15 -8.98
N ARG A 25 9.85 -2.20 -8.62
CA ARG A 25 9.56 -3.00 -7.43
C ARG A 25 9.69 -2.18 -6.15
N ARG A 26 10.73 -1.36 -6.02
CA ARG A 26 10.91 -0.47 -4.85
C ARG A 26 9.82 0.59 -4.76
N ILE A 27 9.40 1.18 -5.88
CA ILE A 27 8.28 2.13 -5.91
C ILE A 27 7.01 1.45 -5.44
N LYS A 28 6.72 0.24 -5.95
CA LYS A 28 5.53 -0.52 -5.55
C LYS A 28 5.56 -0.90 -4.07
N GLN A 29 6.70 -1.36 -3.56
CA GLN A 29 6.88 -1.65 -2.13
C GLN A 29 6.63 -0.41 -1.27
N ARG A 30 7.24 0.74 -1.63
CA ARG A 30 7.04 1.99 -0.90
C ARG A 30 5.57 2.43 -0.92
N HIS A 31 4.85 2.20 -2.00
CA HIS A 31 3.41 2.49 -2.09
C HIS A 31 2.58 1.60 -1.14
N GLU A 32 2.90 0.31 -1.07
CA GLU A 32 2.25 -0.62 -0.15
C GLU A 32 2.54 -0.25 1.31
N ASP A 33 3.78 0.13 1.63
CA ASP A 33 4.17 0.60 2.96
C ASP A 33 3.41 1.87 3.34
N ILE A 34 3.28 2.83 2.42
CA ILE A 34 2.49 4.05 2.64
C ILE A 34 1.04 3.70 3.02
N LEU A 35 0.37 2.87 2.22
CA LEU A 35 -1.02 2.46 2.47
C LEU A 35 -1.17 1.67 3.78
N PHE A 36 -0.11 0.95 4.17
CA PHE A 36 -0.10 0.21 5.42
C PHE A 36 0.06 1.13 6.64
N PHE A 37 1.05 2.03 6.64
CA PHE A 37 1.39 2.85 7.80
C PHE A 37 0.51 4.11 7.96
N LEU A 38 -0.10 4.61 6.89
CA LEU A 38 -0.98 5.77 6.92
C LEU A 38 -2.11 5.68 7.96
N PRO A 39 -2.96 4.64 7.95
CA PRO A 39 -4.01 4.48 8.96
C PRO A 39 -3.46 4.42 10.38
N LEU A 40 -2.39 3.65 10.59
CA LEU A 40 -1.80 3.42 11.90
C LEU A 40 -1.29 4.71 12.54
N VAL A 41 -0.62 5.55 11.78
CA VAL A 41 -0.06 6.82 12.27
C VAL A 41 -1.16 7.84 12.53
N ILE A 42 -2.19 7.89 11.67
CA ILE A 42 -3.33 8.79 11.87
C ILE A 42 -4.15 8.38 13.11
N GLU A 43 -4.35 7.09 13.34
CA GLU A 43 -5.01 6.58 14.55
C GLU A 43 -4.24 6.97 15.81
N GLN A 44 -2.91 6.87 15.80
CA GLN A 44 -2.08 7.33 16.92
C GLN A 44 -2.24 8.83 17.19
N ILE A 45 -2.27 9.65 16.13
CA ILE A 45 -2.54 11.09 16.27
C ILE A 45 -3.95 11.30 16.83
N ALA A 46 -4.96 10.56 16.35
CA ALA A 46 -6.33 10.69 16.81
C ALA A 46 -6.50 10.35 18.30
N ILE A 47 -5.90 9.25 18.76
CA ILE A 47 -5.88 8.87 20.17
C ILE A 47 -5.16 9.94 21.00
N GLY A 48 -4.02 10.45 20.51
CA GLY A 48 -3.30 11.52 21.17
C GLY A 48 -4.14 12.79 21.35
N VAL A 49 -4.85 13.20 20.30
CA VAL A 49 -5.69 14.41 20.31
C VAL A 49 -6.91 14.24 21.20
N SER A 50 -7.52 13.05 21.19
CA SER A 50 -8.63 12.72 22.10
C SER A 50 -8.24 12.80 23.58
N SER A 51 -6.95 12.71 23.88
CA SER A 51 -6.38 12.81 25.22
C SER A 51 -6.05 14.25 25.64
N SER A 52 -6.75 15.25 25.07
CA SER A 52 -6.61 16.69 25.37
C SER A 52 -5.34 17.37 24.83
N LEU A 53 -4.69 16.78 23.83
CA LEU A 53 -3.49 17.36 23.22
C LEU A 53 -3.84 18.02 21.88
N ASP A 54 -3.37 19.25 21.65
CA ASP A 54 -3.50 19.90 20.35
C ASP A 54 -2.79 19.06 19.26
N ILE A 55 -3.32 19.09 18.03
CA ILE A 55 -2.81 18.27 16.92
C ILE A 55 -1.32 18.51 16.64
N GLY A 56 -0.85 19.76 16.74
CA GLY A 56 0.57 20.08 16.54
C GLY A 56 1.50 19.32 17.50
N PRO A 57 1.31 19.48 18.83
CA PRO A 57 2.02 18.69 19.83
C PRO A 57 1.85 17.17 19.68
N CYS A 58 0.68 16.66 19.27
CA CYS A 58 0.49 15.24 18.96
C CYS A 58 1.40 14.76 17.83
N ILE A 59 1.45 15.50 16.73
CA ILE A 59 2.31 15.17 15.58
C ILE A 59 3.78 15.19 16.01
N ALA A 60 4.18 16.16 16.84
CA ALA A 60 5.52 16.21 17.46
C ALA A 60 5.82 14.95 18.26
N ARG A 61 4.90 14.53 19.13
CA ARG A 61 5.01 13.34 19.97
C ARG A 61 5.17 12.06 19.13
N VAL A 62 4.35 11.88 18.10
CA VAL A 62 4.38 10.68 17.26
C VAL A 62 5.70 10.55 16.49
N VAL A 63 6.22 11.66 15.95
CA VAL A 63 7.54 11.66 15.29
C VAL A 63 8.66 11.38 16.30
N GLN A 64 8.60 11.96 17.49
CA GLN A 64 9.58 11.68 18.55
C GLN A 64 9.56 10.21 19.00
N MET A 65 8.37 9.62 19.18
CA MET A 65 8.24 8.20 19.54
C MET A 65 8.79 7.27 18.45
N ALA A 66 8.65 7.65 17.18
CA ALA A 66 9.25 6.92 16.07
C ALA A 66 10.79 6.98 16.10
N ASP A 67 11.36 8.16 16.40
CA ASP A 67 12.82 8.35 16.56
C ASP A 67 13.35 7.56 17.78
N GLU A 68 12.64 7.54 18.91
CA GLU A 68 13.07 6.83 20.14
C GLU A 68 13.03 5.31 20.01
N ARG A 69 12.09 4.78 19.21
CA ARG A 69 11.89 3.33 19.03
C ARG A 69 12.57 2.78 17.77
N ASP A 70 13.32 3.62 17.05
CA ASP A 70 13.92 3.28 15.75
C ASP A 70 12.89 2.66 14.78
N SER A 71 11.66 3.17 14.83
CA SER A 71 10.51 2.66 14.08
C SER A 71 10.08 3.66 13.01
N HIS A 72 11.04 4.04 12.16
CA HIS A 72 10.79 4.96 11.06
C HIS A 72 9.93 4.29 10.00
N ASN A 73 8.80 4.92 9.71
CA ASN A 73 7.91 4.54 8.62
C ASN A 73 7.70 5.73 7.67
N VAL A 74 7.24 5.45 6.46
CA VAL A 74 7.14 6.48 5.39
C VAL A 74 6.27 7.67 5.82
N VAL A 75 5.27 7.44 6.67
CA VAL A 75 4.34 8.50 7.12
C VAL A 75 4.95 9.35 8.23
N THR A 76 5.69 8.76 9.18
CA THR A 76 6.48 9.53 10.16
C THR A 76 7.56 10.37 9.50
N GLU A 77 8.17 9.89 8.41
CA GLU A 77 9.10 10.67 7.59
C GLU A 77 8.41 11.91 6.99
N LEU A 78 7.21 11.74 6.43
CA LEU A 78 6.39 12.85 5.90
C LEU A 78 5.97 13.85 6.97
N LEU A 79 5.57 13.37 8.15
CA LEU A 79 5.23 14.23 9.28
C LEU A 79 6.46 14.99 9.81
N ARG A 80 7.66 14.37 9.76
CA ARG A 80 8.93 15.05 10.08
C ARG A 80 9.22 16.18 9.09
N PHE A 81 8.96 15.97 7.79
CA PHE A 81 9.05 17.05 6.80
C PHE A 81 8.05 18.17 7.08
N ALA A 82 6.80 17.84 7.43
CA ALA A 82 5.81 18.84 7.82
C ALA A 82 6.27 19.66 9.04
N GLN A 83 6.84 19.01 10.06
CA GLN A 83 7.42 19.72 11.21
C GLN A 83 8.59 20.63 10.84
N TYR A 84 9.43 20.22 9.88
CA TYR A 84 10.52 21.06 9.40
C TYR A 84 9.98 22.32 8.71
N HIS A 85 8.93 22.18 7.90
CA HIS A 85 8.23 23.33 7.31
C HIS A 85 7.64 24.25 8.39
N VAL A 86 7.05 23.70 9.46
CA VAL A 86 6.57 24.51 10.58
C VAL A 86 7.70 25.27 11.27
N LYS A 87 8.85 24.62 11.50
CA LYS A 87 10.04 25.28 12.05
C LYS A 87 10.61 26.38 11.14
N SER A 88 10.34 26.31 9.84
CA SER A 88 10.71 27.36 8.88
C SER A 88 9.74 28.55 8.83
N GLY A 89 8.67 28.54 9.63
CA GLY A 89 7.70 29.64 9.75
C GLY A 89 6.40 29.45 8.96
N VAL A 90 6.20 28.29 8.34
CA VAL A 90 4.93 27.93 7.67
C VAL A 90 3.91 27.45 8.72
N SER A 91 2.63 27.73 8.53
CA SER A 91 1.61 27.18 9.44
C SER A 91 1.48 25.67 9.29
N LEU A 92 1.04 24.97 10.34
CA LEU A 92 0.96 23.50 10.34
C LEU A 92 -0.01 22.95 9.28
N ASP A 93 -1.14 23.63 9.07
CA ASP A 93 -2.13 23.27 8.04
C ASP A 93 -1.57 23.40 6.62
N GLU A 94 -0.81 24.45 6.35
CA GLU A 94 -0.18 24.68 5.05
C GLU A 94 0.97 23.69 4.82
N ALA A 95 1.77 23.41 5.85
CA ALA A 95 2.82 22.40 5.81
C ALA A 95 2.28 21.00 5.51
N LEU A 96 1.19 20.60 6.16
CA LEU A 96 0.54 19.30 5.90
C LEU A 96 -0.02 19.21 4.48
N THR A 97 -0.64 20.30 4.01
CA THR A 97 -1.18 20.39 2.64
C THR A 97 -0.08 20.24 1.60
N GLU A 98 1.03 20.95 1.76
CA GLU A 98 2.17 20.91 0.83
C GLU A 98 2.82 19.52 0.79
N VAL A 99 3.01 18.89 1.95
CA VAL A 99 3.56 17.52 2.04
C VAL A 99 2.63 16.49 1.37
N GLY A 100 1.31 16.65 1.52
CA GLY A 100 0.31 15.81 0.86
C GLY A 100 0.29 15.98 -0.67
N ILE A 101 0.49 17.20 -1.18
CA ILE A 101 0.55 17.45 -2.64
C ILE A 101 1.84 16.88 -3.24
N ARG A 102 2.98 17.08 -2.57
CA ARG A 102 4.30 16.65 -3.05
C ARG A 102 4.49 15.14 -3.12
N THR A 103 3.71 14.38 -2.37
CA THR A 103 3.83 12.92 -2.36
C THR A 103 3.28 12.27 -3.63
N GLY A 104 2.43 12.94 -4.41
CA GLY A 104 1.90 12.42 -5.68
C GLY A 104 0.95 11.22 -5.53
N HIS A 105 0.62 10.84 -4.31
CA HIS A 105 -0.28 9.74 -3.97
C HIS A 105 -1.64 10.32 -3.56
N THR A 106 -2.70 9.97 -4.29
CA THR A 106 -4.05 10.51 -4.07
C THR A 106 -4.54 10.29 -2.63
N GLU A 107 -4.33 9.10 -2.07
CA GLU A 107 -4.74 8.75 -0.71
C GLU A 107 -4.01 9.61 0.35
N LEU A 108 -2.68 9.74 0.26
CA LEU A 108 -1.90 10.60 1.16
C LEU A 108 -2.36 12.05 1.07
N LYS A 109 -2.56 12.55 -0.15
CA LYS A 109 -3.04 13.91 -0.38
C LYS A 109 -4.37 14.16 0.35
N HIS A 110 -5.35 13.27 0.17
CA HIS A 110 -6.64 13.41 0.83
C HIS A 110 -6.52 13.37 2.36
N THR A 111 -5.77 12.41 2.90
CA THR A 111 -5.60 12.29 4.36
C THR A 111 -4.90 13.50 4.97
N PHE A 112 -3.82 14.00 4.37
CA PHE A 112 -3.08 15.15 4.88
C PHE A 112 -3.87 16.45 4.75
N MET A 113 -4.64 16.63 3.68
CA MET A 113 -5.54 17.78 3.52
C MET A 113 -6.68 17.75 4.55
N SER A 114 -7.27 16.58 4.79
CA SER A 114 -8.26 16.42 5.86
C SER A 114 -7.64 16.73 7.22
N LEU A 115 -6.44 16.22 7.51
CA LEU A 115 -5.73 16.53 8.76
C LEU A 115 -5.45 18.03 8.92
N ALA A 116 -5.06 18.72 7.84
CA ALA A 116 -4.89 20.18 7.83
C ALA A 116 -6.20 20.92 8.13
N GLN A 117 -7.33 20.44 7.59
CA GLN A 117 -8.65 20.99 7.89
C GLN A 117 -8.99 20.83 9.38
N VAL A 118 -8.66 19.68 9.97
CA VAL A 118 -8.86 19.42 11.40
C VAL A 118 -8.03 20.39 12.26
N VAL A 119 -6.75 20.60 11.91
CA VAL A 119 -5.86 21.57 12.59
C VAL A 119 -6.48 22.98 12.62
N ARG A 120 -7.18 23.38 11.56
CA ARG A 120 -7.79 24.72 11.47
C ARG A 120 -9.02 24.94 12.35
N HIS A 121 -9.79 23.90 12.68
CA HIS A 121 -11.13 24.06 13.28
C HIS A 121 -11.22 23.72 14.77
N GLY A 122 -10.17 23.14 15.37
CA GLY A 122 -9.85 23.16 16.82
C GLY A 122 -10.87 22.67 17.88
N GLY A 123 -12.15 22.40 17.57
CA GLY A 123 -13.20 22.36 18.60
C GLY A 123 -14.18 21.17 18.61
N GLU A 124 -14.51 20.56 17.47
CA GLU A 124 -15.48 19.43 17.38
C GLU A 124 -14.86 18.17 16.74
N ILE A 125 -13.56 17.98 16.98
CA ILE A 125 -12.69 17.12 16.18
C ILE A 125 -12.88 15.63 16.47
N SER A 126 -13.22 15.23 17.70
CA SER A 126 -13.22 13.80 18.07
C SER A 126 -14.17 12.98 17.22
N ARG A 127 -15.37 13.49 16.92
CA ARG A 127 -16.36 12.74 16.12
C ARG A 127 -15.97 12.62 14.65
N GLN A 128 -15.49 13.71 14.03
CA GLN A 128 -15.06 13.69 12.63
C GLN A 128 -13.79 12.85 12.43
N LEU A 129 -12.87 12.88 13.39
CA LEU A 129 -11.66 12.07 13.36
C LEU A 129 -11.96 10.58 13.60
N GLN A 130 -12.98 10.27 14.42
CA GLN A 130 -13.46 8.91 14.64
C GLN A 130 -14.22 8.37 13.43
N GLU A 131 -15.09 9.17 12.82
CA GLU A 131 -15.74 8.84 11.54
C GLU A 131 -14.70 8.64 10.42
N LEU A 132 -13.62 9.42 10.41
CA LEU A 132 -12.50 9.22 9.48
C LEU A 132 -11.70 7.94 9.78
N ALA A 133 -11.43 7.64 11.05
CA ALA A 133 -10.75 6.42 11.46
C ALA A 133 -11.58 5.18 11.07
N ASP A 134 -12.89 5.20 11.30
CA ASP A 134 -13.82 4.14 10.89
C ASP A 134 -13.88 3.99 9.37
N ALA A 135 -13.93 5.11 8.63
CA ALA A 135 -13.92 5.09 7.17
C ALA A 135 -12.63 4.47 6.61
N VAL A 136 -11.49 4.82 7.19
CA VAL A 136 -10.18 4.27 6.80
C VAL A 136 -10.06 2.80 7.17
N GLY A 137 -10.56 2.38 8.34
CA GLY A 137 -10.65 0.98 8.77
C GLY A 137 -11.47 0.13 7.80
N ASN A 138 -12.69 0.58 7.48
CA ASN A 138 -13.57 -0.07 6.52
C ASN A 138 -12.96 -0.17 5.12
N GLN A 139 -12.24 0.87 4.67
CA GLN A 139 -11.54 0.84 3.39
C GLN A 139 -10.41 -0.21 3.38
N ARG A 140 -9.71 -0.38 4.51
CA ARG A 140 -8.68 -1.41 4.71
C ARG A 140 -9.29 -2.82 4.63
N GLU A 141 -10.39 -3.04 5.34
CA GLU A 141 -11.11 -4.32 5.34
C GLU A 141 -11.62 -4.67 3.94
N THR A 142 -12.25 -3.71 3.24
CA THR A 142 -12.72 -3.88 1.86
C THR A 142 -11.56 -4.23 0.90
N LYS A 143 -10.39 -3.61 1.05
CA LYS A 143 -9.20 -3.92 0.24
C LYS A 143 -8.64 -5.31 0.55
N ILE A 144 -8.69 -5.76 1.80
CA ILE A 144 -8.30 -7.11 2.22
C ILE A 144 -9.28 -8.13 1.65
N GLU A 145 -10.59 -7.90 1.78
CA GLU A 145 -11.62 -8.77 1.21
C GLU A 145 -11.53 -8.85 -0.31
N ALA A 146 -11.26 -7.74 -0.99
CA ALA A 146 -11.03 -7.72 -2.43
C ALA A 146 -9.82 -8.59 -2.82
N LYS A 147 -8.72 -8.53 -2.06
CA LYS A 147 -7.56 -9.41 -2.26
C LYS A 147 -7.93 -10.88 -2.02
N ILE A 148 -8.67 -11.20 -0.96
CA ILE A 148 -9.14 -12.56 -0.67
C ILE A 148 -9.99 -13.10 -1.82
N LYS A 149 -10.95 -12.32 -2.33
CA LYS A 149 -11.79 -12.71 -3.47
C LYS A 149 -10.98 -12.97 -4.73
N THR A 150 -9.94 -12.18 -4.99
CA THR A 150 -9.06 -12.43 -6.15
C THR A 150 -8.20 -13.70 -5.99
N LEU A 151 -7.83 -14.08 -4.75
CA LEU A 151 -7.11 -15.33 -4.47
C LEU A 151 -7.99 -16.55 -4.70
N GLU A 152 -9.26 -16.50 -4.32
CA GLU A 152 -10.23 -17.57 -4.55
C GLU A 152 -10.46 -17.83 -6.05
N LEU A 153 -10.54 -16.74 -6.85
CA LEU A 153 -10.68 -16.85 -8.30
C LEU A 153 -9.43 -17.46 -8.96
N GLN A 154 -8.22 -17.10 -8.50
CA GLN A 154 -6.96 -17.70 -9.00
C GLN A 154 -6.83 -19.19 -8.62
N ALA A 155 -7.34 -19.60 -7.46
CA ALA A 155 -7.34 -21.00 -7.03
C ALA A 155 -8.26 -21.90 -7.89
N THR A 156 -9.27 -21.33 -8.54
CA THR A 156 -10.20 -22.07 -9.42
C THR A 156 -9.52 -22.56 -10.70
N GLY A 157 -8.49 -21.86 -11.21
CA GLY A 157 -7.78 -22.23 -12.43
C GLY A 157 -7.12 -23.61 -12.38
N PRO A 158 -6.23 -23.88 -11.40
CA PRO A 158 -5.61 -25.19 -11.22
C PRO A 158 -6.61 -26.33 -11.00
N VAL A 159 -7.68 -26.08 -10.23
CA VAL A 159 -8.71 -27.10 -9.94
C VAL A 159 -9.48 -27.48 -11.21
N ALA A 160 -9.85 -26.51 -12.05
CA ALA A 160 -10.50 -26.76 -13.32
C ALA A 160 -9.62 -27.58 -14.29
N LEU A 161 -8.30 -27.34 -14.30
CA LEU A 161 -7.35 -28.08 -15.13
C LEU A 161 -7.20 -29.54 -14.70
N VAL A 162 -7.14 -29.81 -13.39
CA VAL A 162 -7.10 -31.18 -12.84
C VAL A 162 -8.41 -31.93 -13.16
N PHE A 163 -9.55 -31.27 -13.01
CA PHE A 163 -10.85 -31.86 -13.32
C PHE A 163 -10.98 -32.21 -14.81
N PHE A 164 -10.54 -31.33 -15.69
CA PHE A 164 -10.55 -31.58 -17.14
C PHE A 164 -9.56 -32.71 -17.52
N GLY A 165 -8.38 -32.74 -16.92
CA GLY A 165 -7.42 -33.83 -17.08
C GLY A 165 -7.98 -35.19 -16.64
N PHE A 166 -8.65 -35.24 -15.49
CA PHE A 166 -9.34 -36.44 -15.01
C PHE A 166 -10.45 -36.89 -15.98
N LEU A 167 -11.25 -35.95 -16.50
CA LEU A 167 -12.31 -36.23 -17.46
C LEU A 167 -11.76 -36.86 -18.75
N ILE A 168 -10.65 -36.35 -19.28
CA ILE A 168 -9.98 -36.90 -20.47
C ILE A 168 -9.51 -38.33 -20.21
N ILE A 169 -8.84 -38.58 -19.08
CA ILE A 169 -8.35 -39.92 -18.71
C ILE A 169 -9.51 -40.91 -18.61
N LEU A 170 -10.61 -40.49 -17.98
CA LEU A 170 -11.81 -41.31 -17.82
C LEU A 170 -12.46 -41.62 -19.18
N LEU A 171 -12.60 -40.63 -20.05
CA LEU A 171 -13.13 -40.82 -21.41
C LEU A 171 -12.28 -41.77 -22.26
N ILE A 172 -10.95 -41.64 -22.18
CA ILE A 172 -10.03 -42.55 -22.87
C ILE A 172 -10.16 -43.96 -22.30
N GLY A 173 -10.24 -44.11 -20.97
CA GLY A 173 -10.41 -45.41 -20.32
C GLY A 173 -11.70 -46.12 -20.73
N PHE A 174 -12.84 -45.43 -20.70
CA PHE A 174 -14.11 -45.97 -21.18
C PHE A 174 -14.09 -46.24 -22.70
N GLY A 175 -13.46 -45.37 -23.48
CA GLY A 175 -13.33 -45.53 -24.93
C GLY A 175 -12.56 -46.80 -25.32
N ILE A 176 -11.48 -47.12 -24.59
CA ILE A 176 -10.72 -48.36 -24.79
C ILE A 176 -11.59 -49.58 -24.42
N GLN A 177 -12.28 -49.53 -23.28
CA GLN A 177 -13.16 -50.62 -22.85
C GLN A 177 -14.29 -50.92 -23.84
N ILE A 178 -14.90 -49.89 -24.44
CA ILE A 178 -15.97 -50.07 -25.44
C ILE A 178 -15.41 -50.69 -26.72
N ARG A 179 -14.20 -50.32 -27.13
CA ARG A 179 -13.55 -50.90 -28.32
C ARG A 179 -13.26 -52.39 -28.12
N ASP A 180 -12.78 -52.75 -26.93
CA ASP A 180 -12.45 -54.14 -26.59
C ASP A 180 -13.71 -55.00 -26.37
N ALA A 181 -14.85 -54.39 -26.03
CA ALA A 181 -16.14 -55.08 -25.90
C ALA A 181 -16.85 -55.32 -27.25
N PHE A 182 -16.39 -54.68 -28.34
CA PHE A 182 -16.99 -54.78 -29.69
C PHE A 182 -16.11 -55.56 -30.70
N GLN A 183 -14.95 -56.09 -30.27
CA GLN A 183 -14.14 -57.06 -31.03
C GLN A 183 -14.39 -58.49 -30.52
#